data_AF-A0A829YRB1-F1
#
_entry.id   AF-A0A829YRB1-F1
#
_cell.length_a   1.000
_cell.length_b   1.000
_cell.length_c   1.000
_cell.angle_alpha   90.00
_cell.angle_beta   90.00
_cell.angle_gamma   90.00
#
_symmetry.space_group_name_H-M   'P 1'
#
loop_
_entity.id
_entity.type
_entity.pdbx_description
1 polymer ?
#
loop_
_entity_poly.entity_id
_entity_poly.type
_entity_poly.pdbx_seq_one_letter_code
_entity_poly.pdbx_strand_id
1 'polypeptide(L)'
;MIETIRQGLKDDGYAVSISQLCRWFGIPRRTVYYKSTKKPPTVQERFAAPIKQMIEEHPSFGYRTVAYLLKFNKNTVQRVFQLMHWQVRKRPVGFRPRVRALPSVASAPNERWATDLCRVWSGRDGWAVLGKRSIFHSLPI
;
A
#
# COMPACT_ATOMS: atom_id res chain seq x y z
N MET A 1 28.18 9.87 -18.03
CA MET A 1 29.29 9.67 -17.09
C MET A 1 30.64 9.70 -17.81
N ILE A 2 31.12 8.62 -18.46
CA ILE A 2 32.41 8.67 -19.19
C ILE A 2 32.41 9.69 -20.34
N GLU A 3 31.31 9.79 -21.08
CA GLU A 3 31.18 10.80 -22.14
C GLU A 3 31.19 12.23 -21.59
N THR A 4 30.65 12.42 -20.39
CA THR A 4 30.63 13.71 -19.68
C THR A 4 32.04 14.12 -19.24
N ILE A 5 32.84 13.16 -18.78
CA ILE A 5 34.25 13.36 -18.41
C ILE A 5 35.09 13.68 -19.64
N ARG A 6 34.82 13.02 -20.77
CA ARG A 6 35.49 13.30 -22.06
C ARG A 6 35.20 14.73 -22.53
N GLN A 7 33.97 15.21 -22.37
CA GLN A 7 33.58 16.57 -22.72
C GLN A 7 34.31 17.60 -21.85
N GLY A 8 34.33 17.41 -20.52
CA GLY A 8 35.08 18.31 -19.60
C GLY A 8 36.58 18.37 -19.91
N LEU A 9 37.24 17.22 -20.11
CA LEU A 9 38.66 17.18 -20.49
C LEU A 9 38.95 17.87 -21.82
N LYS A 10 37.99 17.84 -22.76
CA LYS A 10 38.11 18.51 -24.05
C LYS A 10 37.99 20.03 -23.90
N ASP A 11 37.12 20.49 -23.00
CA ASP A 11 36.95 21.91 -22.67
C ASP A 11 38.21 22.47 -21.98
N ASP A 12 38.91 21.63 -21.20
CA ASP A 12 40.22 21.93 -20.61
C ASP A 12 41.40 21.80 -21.61
N GLY A 13 41.13 21.50 -22.89
CA GLY A 13 42.13 21.42 -23.97
C GLY A 13 42.84 20.07 -24.12
N TYR A 14 42.46 19.04 -23.35
CA TYR A 14 43.03 17.70 -23.44
C TYR A 14 42.21 16.77 -24.34
N ALA A 15 42.80 16.37 -25.48
CA ALA A 15 42.20 15.40 -26.38
C ALA A 15 42.49 13.95 -25.94
N VAL A 16 41.56 13.34 -25.19
CA VAL A 16 41.69 11.95 -24.70
C VAL A 16 40.72 11.00 -25.43
N SER A 17 41.22 9.82 -25.82
CA SER A 17 40.37 8.79 -26.44
C SER A 17 39.51 8.05 -25.42
N ILE A 18 38.31 7.61 -25.83
CA ILE A 18 37.41 6.80 -24.97
C ILE A 18 38.13 5.53 -24.47
N SER A 19 38.99 4.93 -25.29
CA SER A 19 39.77 3.75 -24.92
C SER A 19 40.75 4.01 -23.77
N GLN A 20 41.41 5.18 -23.75
CA GLN A 20 42.30 5.58 -22.66
C GLN A 20 41.51 5.84 -21.37
N LEU A 21 40.38 6.55 -21.46
CA LEU A 21 39.49 6.76 -20.31
C LEU A 21 38.99 5.44 -19.74
N CYS A 22 38.52 4.52 -20.59
CA CYS A 22 38.09 3.18 -20.16
C CYS A 22 39.22 2.41 -19.44
N ARG A 23 40.46 2.53 -19.93
CA ARG A 23 41.63 1.90 -19.32
C ARG A 23 41.99 2.50 -17.97
N TRP A 24 41.96 3.82 -17.83
CA TRP A 24 42.23 4.52 -16.57
C TRP A 24 41.18 4.21 -15.50
N PHE A 25 39.91 4.16 -15.87
CA PHE A 25 38.82 3.88 -14.93
C PHE A 25 38.56 2.38 -14.73
N GLY A 26 39.28 1.49 -15.43
CA GLY A 26 39.09 0.03 -15.32
C GLY A 26 37.72 -0.46 -15.82
N ILE A 27 37.02 0.31 -16.66
CA ILE A 27 35.68 0.00 -17.15
C ILE A 27 35.76 -0.65 -18.53
N PRO A 28 35.14 -1.83 -18.75
CA PRO A 28 35.07 -2.44 -20.07
C PRO A 28 34.35 -1.51 -21.07
N ARG A 29 34.95 -1.27 -22.23
CA ARG A 29 34.42 -0.38 -23.27
C ARG A 29 32.97 -0.71 -23.69
N ARG A 30 32.59 -1.99 -23.68
CA ARG A 30 31.22 -2.47 -23.96
C ARG A 30 30.17 -1.87 -23.02
N THR A 31 30.53 -1.69 -21.75
CA THR A 31 29.64 -1.16 -20.72
C THR A 31 29.37 0.33 -20.93
N VAL A 32 30.35 1.05 -21.51
CA VAL A 32 30.25 2.49 -21.80
C VAL A 32 29.23 2.77 -22.89
N TYR A 33 29.18 1.91 -23.92
CA TYR A 33 28.22 2.06 -25.01
C TYR A 33 26.86 1.44 -24.73
N TYR A 34 26.79 0.48 -23.80
CA TYR A 34 25.53 -0.17 -23.48
C TYR A 34 24.62 0.76 -22.67
N LYS A 35 23.52 1.21 -23.29
CA LYS A 35 22.42 1.90 -22.62
C LYS A 35 21.22 0.97 -22.58
N SER A 36 20.79 0.56 -21.38
CA SER A 36 19.58 -0.25 -21.25
C SER A 36 18.35 0.58 -21.62
N THR A 37 17.79 0.35 -22.79
CA THR A 37 16.56 0.99 -23.25
C THR A 37 15.36 0.13 -22.86
N LYS A 38 14.87 0.29 -21.62
CA LYS A 38 13.59 -0.30 -21.25
C LYS A 38 12.48 0.53 -21.90
N LYS A 39 11.71 -0.09 -22.81
CA LYS A 39 10.52 0.55 -23.40
C LYS A 39 9.47 0.80 -22.30
N PRO A 40 8.76 1.94 -22.34
CA PRO A 40 7.67 2.17 -21.40
C PRO A 40 6.60 1.08 -21.56
N PRO A 41 5.96 0.65 -20.46
CA PRO A 41 4.93 -0.37 -20.52
C PRO A 41 3.73 0.17 -21.28
N THR A 42 3.44 -0.43 -22.44
CA THR A 42 2.24 -0.13 -23.22
C THR A 42 1.07 -0.97 -22.74
N VAL A 43 -0.11 -0.35 -22.68
CA VAL A 43 -1.38 -1.01 -22.42
C VAL A 43 -2.06 -1.27 -23.76
N GLN A 44 -2.52 -2.50 -23.97
CA GLN A 44 -3.26 -2.84 -25.19
C GLN A 44 -4.74 -2.46 -25.03
N GLU A 45 -5.25 -1.66 -25.97
CA GLU A 45 -6.61 -1.12 -25.95
C GLU A 45 -7.68 -2.22 -25.90
N ARG A 46 -7.43 -3.36 -26.58
CA ARG A 46 -8.31 -4.54 -26.59
C ARG A 46 -8.68 -5.05 -25.20
N PHE A 47 -7.76 -4.91 -24.23
CA PHE A 47 -8.03 -5.30 -22.84
C PHE A 47 -8.54 -4.12 -22.02
N ALA A 48 -8.03 -2.92 -22.27
CA ALA A 48 -8.40 -1.74 -21.49
C ALA A 48 -9.87 -1.35 -21.69
N ALA A 49 -10.39 -1.38 -22.93
CA ALA A 49 -11.76 -0.96 -23.21
C ALA A 49 -12.83 -1.83 -22.52
N PRO A 50 -12.81 -3.18 -22.62
CA PRO A 50 -13.78 -4.03 -21.93
C PRO A 50 -13.65 -3.95 -20.40
N ILE A 51 -12.42 -3.82 -19.89
CA ILE A 51 -12.18 -3.66 -18.45
C ILE A 51 -12.78 -2.34 -17.96
N LYS A 52 -12.57 -1.24 -18.71
CA LYS A 52 -13.08 0.08 -18.35
C LYS A 52 -14.62 0.10 -18.33
N GLN A 53 -15.24 -0.45 -19.36
CA GLN A 53 -16.70 -0.57 -19.44
C GLN A 53 -17.25 -1.32 -18.20
N MET A 54 -16.65 -2.45 -17.85
CA MET A 54 -17.15 -3.24 -16.72
C MET A 54 -16.89 -2.59 -15.35
N ILE A 55 -15.85 -1.75 -15.23
CA ILE A 55 -15.62 -0.94 -14.03
C ILE A 55 -16.68 0.17 -13.91
N GLU A 56 -17.06 0.79 -15.03
CA GLU A 56 -18.10 1.82 -15.07
C GLU A 56 -19.48 1.24 -14.72
N GLU A 57 -19.81 0.06 -15.24
CA GLU A 57 -21.06 -0.66 -14.91
C GLU A 57 -21.08 -1.15 -13.44
N HIS A 58 -19.94 -1.62 -12.93
CA HIS A 58 -19.83 -2.23 -11.61
C HIS A 58 -18.60 -1.75 -10.82
N PRO A 59 -18.66 -0.56 -10.18
CA PRO A 59 -17.50 0.04 -9.49
C PRO A 59 -16.93 -0.77 -8.32
N SER A 60 -17.68 -1.75 -7.81
CA SER A 60 -17.25 -2.62 -6.70
C SER A 60 -16.38 -3.80 -7.14
N PHE A 61 -16.26 -4.07 -8.45
CA PHE A 61 -15.55 -5.24 -8.94
C PHE A 61 -14.03 -5.06 -8.88
N GLY A 62 -13.38 -5.97 -8.18
CA GLY A 62 -11.93 -6.09 -8.17
C GLY A 62 -11.38 -6.78 -9.42
N TYR A 63 -10.08 -6.64 -9.66
CA TYR A 63 -9.40 -7.22 -10.83
C TYR A 63 -9.58 -8.75 -10.98
N ARG A 64 -9.76 -9.48 -9.86
CA ARG A 64 -10.00 -10.94 -9.88
C ARG A 64 -11.36 -11.28 -10.48
N THR A 65 -12.40 -10.56 -10.05
CA THR A 65 -13.77 -10.73 -10.55
C THR A 65 -13.84 -10.33 -12.02
N VAL A 66 -13.21 -9.19 -12.36
CA VAL A 66 -13.14 -8.71 -13.75
C VAL A 66 -12.46 -9.72 -14.67
N ALA A 67 -11.33 -10.30 -14.24
CA ALA A 67 -10.62 -11.31 -15.01
C ALA A 67 -11.46 -12.58 -15.23
N TYR A 68 -12.20 -13.03 -14.20
CA TYR A 68 -13.06 -14.20 -14.30
C TYR A 68 -14.23 -13.98 -15.27
N LEU A 69 -14.93 -12.86 -15.15
CA LEU A 69 -16.10 -12.54 -16.00
C LEU A 69 -15.72 -12.33 -17.46
N LEU A 70 -14.62 -11.62 -17.74
CA LEU A 70 -14.13 -11.41 -19.11
C LEU A 70 -13.33 -12.60 -19.67
N LYS A 71 -13.11 -13.65 -18.87
CA LYS A 71 -12.23 -14.80 -19.20
C LYS A 71 -10.83 -14.38 -19.67
N PHE A 72 -10.34 -13.26 -19.14
CA PHE A 72 -8.99 -12.76 -19.43
C PHE A 72 -7.98 -13.36 -18.47
N ASN A 73 -6.71 -13.38 -18.88
CA ASN A 73 -5.62 -13.77 -17.99
C ASN A 73 -5.57 -12.81 -16.79
N LYS A 74 -5.63 -13.35 -15.57
CA LYS A 74 -5.57 -12.57 -14.33
C LYS A 74 -4.37 -11.61 -14.30
N ASN A 75 -3.21 -12.04 -14.78
CA ASN A 75 -1.98 -11.25 -14.73
C ASN A 75 -2.02 -10.04 -15.68
N THR A 76 -2.68 -10.16 -16.84
CA THR A 76 -2.82 -9.04 -17.77
C THR A 76 -3.79 -8.01 -17.22
N VAL A 77 -4.94 -8.45 -16.69
CA VAL A 77 -5.92 -7.56 -16.03
C VAL A 77 -5.27 -6.86 -14.84
N GLN A 78 -4.55 -7.59 -13.99
CA GLN A 78 -3.85 -7.00 -12.84
C GLN A 78 -2.82 -5.94 -13.27
N ARG A 79 -2.06 -6.21 -14.34
CA ARG A 79 -1.11 -5.24 -14.90
C ARG A 79 -1.81 -3.99 -15.44
N VAL A 80 -2.93 -4.13 -16.15
CA VAL A 80 -3.72 -2.99 -16.66
C VAL A 80 -4.23 -2.14 -15.49
N PHE A 81 -4.79 -2.76 -14.45
CA PHE A 81 -5.25 -2.07 -13.25
C PHE A 81 -4.13 -1.26 -12.56
N GLN A 82 -2.91 -1.80 -12.53
CA GLN A 82 -1.76 -1.11 -11.95
C GLN A 82 -1.28 0.06 -12.81
N LEU A 83 -1.17 -0.14 -14.13
CA LEU A 83 -0.73 0.88 -15.07
C LEU A 83 -1.72 2.04 -15.20
N MET A 84 -3.02 1.75 -15.13
CA MET A 84 -4.09 2.75 -15.25
C MET A 84 -4.52 3.35 -13.91
N HIS A 85 -3.93 2.89 -12.80
CA HIS A 85 -4.28 3.30 -11.44
C HIS A 85 -5.77 3.11 -11.07
N TRP A 86 -6.47 2.15 -11.69
CA TRP A 86 -7.89 1.85 -11.43
C TRP A 86 -8.14 1.06 -10.14
N GLN A 87 -7.08 0.62 -9.46
CA GLN A 87 -7.23 -0.05 -8.19
C GLN A 87 -7.56 0.96 -7.09
N VAL A 88 -8.73 0.83 -6.47
CA VAL A 88 -9.14 1.65 -5.32
C VAL A 88 -8.15 1.44 -4.17
N ARG A 89 -7.29 2.42 -3.89
CA ARG A 89 -6.45 2.44 -2.69
C ARG A 89 -7.28 2.98 -1.52
N LYS A 90 -7.85 2.09 -0.71
CA LYS A 90 -8.32 2.46 0.64
C LYS A 90 -7.87 1.44 1.68
N ARG A 91 -6.70 1.70 2.27
CA ARG A 91 -6.51 1.50 3.71
C ARG A 91 -6.00 2.84 4.26
N PRO A 92 -6.75 3.53 5.12
CA PRO A 92 -6.14 4.56 5.95
C PRO A 92 -5.12 3.84 6.84
N VAL A 93 -3.84 3.94 6.47
CA VAL A 93 -2.74 3.50 7.31
C VAL A 93 -2.45 4.65 8.25
N GLY A 94 -3.26 4.74 9.30
CA GLY A 94 -3.12 5.72 10.35
C GLY A 94 -3.25 5.04 11.71
N PHE A 95 -2.46 5.50 12.67
CA PHE A 95 -2.62 5.12 14.07
C PHE A 95 -4.00 5.63 14.51
N ARG A 96 -4.98 4.74 14.70
CA ARG A 96 -6.18 5.13 15.46
C ARG A 96 -5.66 5.45 16.86
N PRO A 97 -5.73 6.71 17.35
CA PRO A 97 -5.23 7.02 18.67
C PRO A 97 -5.97 6.12 19.66
N ARG A 98 -5.22 5.23 20.32
CA ARG A 98 -5.77 4.45 21.42
C ARG A 98 -6.15 5.49 22.48
N VAL A 99 -7.42 5.53 22.87
CA VAL A 99 -7.90 6.43 23.93
C VAL A 99 -6.94 6.30 25.11
N ARG A 100 -6.39 7.42 25.60
CA ARG A 100 -5.58 7.42 26.83
C ARG A 100 -6.48 6.86 27.93
N ALA A 101 -6.14 5.68 28.44
CA ALA A 101 -6.81 5.12 29.60
C ALA A 101 -6.53 6.06 30.78
N LEU A 102 -7.49 6.94 31.08
CA LEU A 102 -7.49 7.65 32.35
C LEU A 102 -7.76 6.60 33.43
N PRO A 103 -6.89 6.47 34.44
CA PRO A 103 -7.11 5.51 35.50
C PRO A 103 -8.42 5.86 36.21
N SER A 104 -9.38 4.93 36.22
CA SER A 104 -10.66 5.09 36.88
C SER A 104 -10.51 4.80 38.37
N VAL A 105 -9.91 5.75 39.09
CA VAL A 105 -9.72 5.68 40.56
C VAL A 105 -10.89 6.37 41.26
N ALA A 106 -11.41 5.75 42.32
CA ALA A 106 -12.40 6.34 43.23
C ALA A 106 -11.72 6.65 44.57
N SER A 107 -12.10 7.76 45.22
CA SER A 107 -11.53 8.19 46.50
C SER A 107 -12.13 7.41 47.67
N ALA A 108 -13.40 7.02 47.55
CA ALA A 108 -14.11 6.16 48.49
C ALA A 108 -14.95 5.07 47.79
N PRO A 109 -15.29 3.98 48.50
CA PRO A 109 -16.26 2.99 48.02
C PRO A 109 -17.61 3.65 47.70
N ASN A 110 -18.35 3.12 46.72
CA ASN A 110 -19.67 3.61 46.27
C ASN A 110 -19.69 5.01 45.62
N GLU A 111 -18.55 5.55 45.20
CA GLU A 111 -18.52 6.78 44.39
C GLU A 111 -18.58 6.49 42.89
N ARG A 112 -18.09 5.32 42.47
CA ARG A 112 -17.99 4.95 41.06
C ARG A 112 -18.40 3.50 40.82
N TRP A 113 -19.23 3.30 39.80
CA TRP A 113 -19.66 1.98 39.34
C TRP A 113 -19.28 1.75 37.88
N ALA A 114 -18.77 0.57 37.56
CA ALA A 114 -18.72 0.08 36.19
C ALA A 114 -20.07 -0.57 35.88
N THR A 115 -20.69 -0.23 34.74
CA THR A 115 -21.86 -0.94 34.23
C THR A 115 -21.48 -1.63 32.94
N ASP A 116 -21.48 -2.95 32.97
CA ASP A 116 -21.23 -3.78 31.80
C ASP A 116 -22.54 -4.44 31.37
N LEU A 117 -22.87 -4.34 30.09
CA LEU A 117 -24.00 -5.05 29.50
C LEU A 117 -23.45 -6.25 28.73
N CYS A 118 -23.85 -7.47 29.10
CA CYS A 118 -23.51 -8.66 28.34
C CYS A 118 -24.77 -9.30 27.75
N ARG A 119 -24.65 -9.81 26.52
CA ARG A 119 -25.72 -10.57 25.88
C ARG A 119 -25.61 -12.03 26.31
N VAL A 120 -26.66 -12.56 26.91
CA VAL A 120 -26.73 -13.95 27.37
C VAL A 120 -27.91 -14.64 26.72
N TRP A 121 -27.72 -15.91 26.35
CA TRP A 121 -28.80 -16.74 25.83
C TRP A 121 -29.67 -17.22 27.00
N SER A 122 -30.94 -16.83 27.01
CA SER A 122 -31.89 -17.10 28.10
C SER A 122 -32.84 -18.27 27.79
N GLY A 123 -32.51 -19.12 26.81
CA GLY A 123 -33.33 -20.26 26.43
C GLY A 123 -34.58 -19.82 25.67
N ARG A 124 -35.76 -19.91 26.32
CA ARG A 124 -37.07 -19.68 25.68
C ARG A 124 -37.27 -18.23 25.21
N ASP A 125 -36.70 -17.27 25.94
CA ASP A 125 -36.84 -15.84 25.64
C ASP A 125 -35.74 -15.32 24.68
N GLY A 126 -34.88 -16.21 24.19
CA GLY A 126 -33.81 -15.88 23.24
C GLY A 126 -32.66 -15.08 23.87
N TRP A 127 -32.09 -14.14 23.11
CA TRP A 127 -30.98 -13.32 23.57
C TRP A 127 -31.45 -12.19 24.49
N ALA A 128 -31.08 -12.24 25.76
CA ALA A 128 -31.34 -11.17 26.73
C ALA A 128 -30.07 -10.36 27.02
N VAL A 129 -30.26 -9.14 27.52
CA VAL A 129 -29.16 -8.26 27.97
C VAL A 129 -29.12 -8.29 29.49
N LEU A 130 -28.04 -8.82 30.04
CA LEU A 130 -27.77 -8.79 31.47
C LEU A 130 -26.90 -7.58 31.79
N GLY A 131 -27.38 -6.71 32.67
CA GLY A 131 -26.59 -5.63 33.25
C GLY A 131 -25.86 -6.12 34.50
N LYS A 132 -24.52 -6.02 34.50
CA LYS A 132 -23.70 -6.21 35.69
C LYS A 132 -23.21 -4.85 36.17
N ARG A 133 -23.32 -4.59 37.46
CA ARG A 133 -22.77 -3.40 38.10
C ARG A 133 -21.66 -3.83 39.06
N SER A 134 -20.45 -3.30 38.87
CA SER A 134 -19.32 -3.53 39.76
C SER A 134 -18.95 -2.23 40.47
N ILE A 135 -18.69 -2.29 41.77
CA ILE A 135 -18.22 -1.16 42.58
C ILE A 135 -16.70 -1.10 42.50
N PHE A 136 -16.16 0.05 42.12
CA PHE A 136 -14.72 0.28 42.24
C PHE A 136 -14.36 0.45 43.72
N HIS A 137 -13.46 -0.39 44.21
CA HIS A 137 -12.84 -0.24 45.53
C HIS A 137 -11.56 0.57 45.37
N SER A 138 -11.27 1.45 46.32
CA SER A 138 -10.00 2.19 46.35
C SER A 138 -8.85 1.20 46.50
N LEU A 139 -7.87 1.27 45.60
CA LEU A 139 -6.59 0.58 45.79
C LEU A 139 -5.81 1.39 46.84
N PRO A 140 -5.40 0.81 47.97
CA PRO A 140 -4.49 1.50 48.88
C PRO A 140 -3.16 1.72 48.17
N ILE A 141 -2.62 2.94 48.30
CA ILE A 141 -1.26 3.31 47.85
C ILE A 141 -0.24 2.56 48.72
#